data_AF-A0A8X7CBW0-F1
#
_entry.id   AF-A0A8X7CBW0-F1
#
_cell.length_a   1.000
_cell.length_b   1.000
_cell.length_c   1.000
_cell.angle_alpha   90.00
_cell.angle_beta   90.00
_cell.angle_gamma   90.00
#
_symmetry.space_group_name_H-M   'P 1'
#
loop_
_entity.id
_entity.type
_entity.pdbx_description
1 polymer ?
#
loop_
_entity_poly.entity_id
_entity_poly.type
_entity_poly.pdbx_seq_one_letter_code
_entity_poly.pdbx_strand_id
1 'polypeptide(L)'
;MTEFEVFFALVLFIHILFLLCSFLEKRSKMIHVHNWISKLHYRMIPIMMSLIIFGIPPEEQMDFPEEYGLKHILNQSCFMNTTFDQEKVSERDPNGSECLDARPYSEEGTLLIVFLVLGLTVVFYIIAYMREKTVSEWVFRAVKGDTVRCLIVQFNKSVRRFIILVILEILNFIVLILGSVIMYFIIMKRNLILKPKPFEVNFSSWKLKCKPSMETFDCIFSTYDASNVTQCFYAECIFPKAHSAKMFSIFIHVWVSFQAGASITLVSCRMACLYSLRCRYMWLYLKVRPSNPSYLESTVSKCTMDDWLLLNLMANNMKPDDFCAVIKDFLIGWTLTKDNGMLPIL
;
A
#
# COMPACT_ATOMS: atom_id res chain seq x y z
N MET A 1 3.41 4.03 29.81
CA MET A 1 3.35 4.26 28.36
C MET A 1 4.67 3.79 27.79
N THR A 2 4.69 2.72 27.02
CA THR A 2 5.95 2.16 26.49
C THR A 2 6.49 3.05 25.37
N GLU A 3 7.80 3.04 25.12
CA GLU A 3 8.40 3.79 24.00
C GLU A 3 7.74 3.46 22.65
N PHE A 4 7.22 2.24 22.53
CA PHE A 4 6.42 1.76 21.41
C PHE A 4 5.11 2.55 21.23
N GLU A 5 4.38 2.85 22.30
CA GLU A 5 3.14 3.64 22.25
C GLU A 5 3.41 5.09 21.82
N VAL A 6 4.53 5.67 22.25
CA VAL A 6 4.95 7.02 21.85
C VAL A 6 5.32 7.07 20.37
N PHE A 7 6.10 6.09 19.89
CA PHE A 7 6.45 5.98 18.47
C PHE A 7 5.21 5.76 17.60
N PHE A 8 4.30 4.89 18.02
CA PHE A 8 3.05 4.62 17.32
C PHE A 8 2.14 5.84 17.26
N ALA A 9 2.01 6.59 18.36
CA ALA A 9 1.28 7.85 18.41
C ALA A 9 1.90 8.91 17.48
N LEU A 10 3.23 8.96 17.37
CA LEU A 10 3.92 9.86 16.45
C LEU A 10 3.65 9.51 14.98
N VAL A 11 3.71 8.23 14.61
CA VAL A 11 3.41 7.76 13.24
C VAL A 11 1.95 8.03 12.88
N LEU A 12 1.02 7.72 13.80
CA LEU A 12 -0.40 8.03 13.66
C LEU A 12 -0.60 9.55 13.50
N PHE A 13 0.05 10.36 14.33
CA PHE A 13 -0.03 11.81 14.24
C PHE A 13 0.47 12.31 12.90
N ILE A 14 1.63 11.83 12.42
CA ILE A 14 2.16 12.19 11.09
C ILE A 14 1.18 11.79 9.98
N HIS A 15 0.60 10.59 10.01
CA HIS A 15 -0.38 10.15 9.02
C HIS A 15 -1.70 10.93 9.08
N ILE A 16 -2.22 11.23 10.27
CA ILE A 16 -3.43 12.05 10.44
C ILE A 16 -3.18 13.47 9.97
N LEU A 17 -2.07 14.09 10.40
CA LEU A 17 -1.69 15.45 10.00
C LEU A 17 -1.48 15.53 8.50
N PHE A 18 -1.04 14.44 7.88
CA PHE A 18 -0.87 14.34 6.45
C PHE A 18 -2.17 14.12 5.67
N LEU A 19 -3.05 13.25 6.14
CA LEU A 19 -4.41 13.10 5.60
C LEU A 19 -5.18 14.41 5.74
N LEU A 20 -5.04 15.09 6.88
CA LEU A 20 -5.56 16.42 7.12
C LEU A 20 -4.92 17.44 6.18
N CYS A 21 -3.60 17.47 5.99
CA CYS A 21 -2.96 18.37 5.02
C CYS A 21 -3.46 18.11 3.59
N SER A 22 -3.61 16.85 3.16
CA SER A 22 -4.17 16.49 1.85
C SER A 22 -5.64 16.89 1.71
N PHE A 23 -6.40 16.94 2.81
CA PHE A 23 -7.80 17.34 2.83
C PHE A 23 -7.99 18.86 3.00
N LEU A 24 -7.05 19.51 3.70
CA LEU A 24 -7.05 20.94 4.05
C LEU A 24 -6.32 21.80 3.03
N GLU A 25 -5.47 21.21 2.17
CA GLU A 25 -4.91 21.90 1.00
C GLU A 25 -6.09 22.38 0.15
N LYS A 26 -6.27 23.70 0.21
CA LYS A 26 -7.48 24.45 -0.09
C LYS A 26 -8.20 23.93 -1.34
N ARG A 27 -9.51 23.68 -1.21
CA ARG A 27 -10.51 23.60 -2.31
C ARG A 27 -10.55 24.85 -3.22
N SER A 28 -9.57 25.74 -3.20
CA SER A 28 -9.56 26.91 -4.09
C SER A 28 -9.22 26.45 -5.51
N LYS A 29 -10.27 26.23 -6.31
CA LYS A 29 -10.26 25.85 -7.73
C LYS A 29 -9.57 24.49 -7.96
N MET A 30 -10.33 23.43 -7.67
CA MET A 30 -9.90 22.04 -7.77
C MET A 30 -9.58 21.69 -9.23
N ILE A 31 -8.32 21.84 -9.64
CA ILE A 31 -7.85 21.33 -10.93
C ILE A 31 -7.86 19.80 -10.84
N HIS A 32 -8.75 19.17 -11.59
CA HIS A 32 -8.82 17.73 -11.83
C HIS A 32 -7.62 17.26 -12.67
N VAL A 33 -6.49 17.09 -11.99
CA VAL A 33 -5.26 16.53 -12.57
C VAL A 33 -5.35 15.02 -12.80
N HIS A 34 -6.34 14.35 -12.18
CA HIS A 34 -6.39 12.89 -12.10
C HIS A 34 -7.65 12.32 -12.75
N ASN A 35 -7.47 11.19 -13.43
CA ASN A 35 -8.58 10.28 -13.67
C ASN A 35 -9.02 9.68 -12.33
N TRP A 36 -10.30 9.37 -12.18
CA TRP A 36 -10.83 8.86 -10.92
C TRP A 36 -10.10 7.59 -10.45
N ILE A 37 -9.70 6.72 -11.39
CA ILE A 37 -8.90 5.51 -11.13
C ILE A 37 -7.55 5.86 -10.50
N SER A 38 -6.79 6.78 -11.09
CA SER A 38 -5.50 7.19 -10.53
C SER A 38 -5.68 7.85 -9.17
N LYS A 39 -6.72 8.68 -9.01
CA LYS A 39 -7.01 9.35 -7.73
C LYS A 39 -7.32 8.32 -6.64
N LEU A 40 -8.13 7.30 -6.96
CA LEU A 40 -8.45 6.20 -6.05
C LEU A 40 -7.18 5.40 -5.73
N HIS A 41 -6.41 5.02 -6.75
CA HIS A 41 -5.16 4.27 -6.63
C HIS A 41 -4.18 4.93 -5.65
N TYR A 42 -3.77 6.16 -5.92
CA TYR A 42 -2.76 6.85 -5.12
C TYR A 42 -3.25 7.27 -3.72
N ARG A 43 -4.57 7.45 -3.52
CA ARG A 43 -5.12 7.77 -2.19
C ARG A 43 -5.36 6.54 -1.33
N MET A 44 -5.77 5.43 -1.93
CA MET A 44 -6.08 4.21 -1.20
C MET A 44 -4.81 3.51 -0.71
N ILE A 45 -3.69 3.58 -1.45
CA ILE A 45 -2.44 2.96 -1.03
C ILE A 45 -2.00 3.39 0.38
N PRO A 46 -1.80 4.69 0.69
CA PRO A 46 -1.36 5.09 2.02
C PRO A 46 -2.39 4.76 3.10
N ILE A 47 -3.69 4.96 2.84
CA ILE A 47 -4.77 4.61 3.78
C ILE A 47 -4.70 3.13 4.14
N MET A 48 -4.52 2.27 3.14
CA MET A 48 -4.51 0.83 3.34
C MET A 48 -3.22 0.34 3.96
N MET A 49 -2.08 0.97 3.67
CA MET A 49 -0.83 0.71 4.40
C MET A 49 -0.96 1.11 5.87
N SER A 50 -1.63 2.21 6.18
CA SER A 50 -1.96 2.58 7.56
C SER A 50 -2.86 1.54 8.20
N LEU A 51 -3.95 1.12 7.54
CA LEU A 51 -4.83 0.07 8.04
C LEU A 51 -4.09 -1.26 8.24
N ILE A 52 -3.09 -1.57 7.43
CA ILE A 52 -2.23 -2.74 7.63
C ILE A 52 -1.42 -2.58 8.91
N ILE A 53 -0.86 -1.40 9.19
CA ILE A 53 -0.13 -1.15 10.45
C ILE A 53 -1.07 -1.30 11.67
N PHE A 54 -2.28 -0.75 11.61
CA PHE A 54 -3.27 -0.88 12.70
C PHE A 54 -3.88 -2.27 12.82
N GLY A 55 -3.96 -3.00 11.71
CA GLY A 55 -4.54 -4.33 11.64
C GLY A 55 -3.59 -5.43 12.09
N ILE A 56 -2.31 -5.12 12.34
CA ILE A 56 -1.39 -6.03 13.04
C ILE A 56 -1.90 -6.08 14.49
N PRO A 57 -2.50 -7.20 14.93
CA PRO A 57 -3.02 -7.28 16.28
C PRO A 57 -1.86 -7.04 17.25
N PRO A 58 -2.07 -6.22 18.31
CA PRO A 58 -1.12 -6.18 19.42
C PRO A 58 -0.96 -7.62 19.93
N GLU A 59 0.19 -7.90 20.53
CA GLU A 59 0.52 -9.25 20.97
C GLU A 59 -0.52 -9.77 21.98
N GLU A 60 -1.47 -10.57 21.49
CA GLU A 60 -2.53 -11.14 22.32
C GLU A 60 -1.97 -12.27 23.18
N GLN A 61 -2.31 -12.22 24.46
CA GLN A 61 -2.07 -13.32 25.40
C GLN A 61 -2.92 -14.52 24.97
N MET A 62 -2.37 -15.74 25.08
CA MET A 62 -3.15 -16.95 24.85
C MET A 62 -4.39 -16.95 25.75
N ASP A 63 -5.56 -17.29 25.22
CA ASP A 63 -6.78 -17.33 26.01
C ASP A 63 -7.07 -18.77 26.45
N PHE A 64 -6.72 -19.10 27.69
CA PHE A 64 -7.08 -20.39 28.28
C PHE A 64 -8.51 -20.36 28.84
N PRO A 65 -9.26 -21.47 28.76
CA PRO A 65 -10.57 -21.58 29.38
C PRO A 65 -10.48 -21.36 30.90
N GLU A 66 -11.47 -20.67 31.46
CA GLU A 66 -11.45 -20.11 32.82
C GLU A 66 -11.65 -21.15 33.93
N GLU A 67 -11.91 -22.41 33.56
CA GLU A 67 -12.42 -23.48 34.41
C GLU A 67 -11.50 -23.88 35.58
N TYR A 68 -10.24 -23.41 35.62
CA TYR A 68 -9.21 -23.93 36.53
C TYR A 68 -8.60 -22.89 37.50
N GLY A 69 -9.03 -21.63 37.50
CA GLY A 69 -8.46 -20.58 38.36
C GLY A 69 -6.95 -20.27 38.14
N LEU A 70 -6.29 -21.02 37.25
CA LEU A 70 -4.87 -20.95 36.88
C LEU A 70 -4.65 -20.21 35.55
N LYS A 71 -5.72 -19.68 34.95
CA LYS A 71 -5.72 -19.03 33.63
C LYS A 71 -4.56 -18.04 33.46
N HIS A 72 -4.35 -17.15 34.42
CA HIS A 72 -3.28 -16.15 34.35
C HIS A 72 -1.87 -16.77 34.30
N ILE A 73 -1.60 -17.78 35.12
CA ILE A 73 -0.28 -18.43 35.20
C ILE A 73 0.00 -19.25 33.94
N LEU A 74 -1.03 -19.91 33.41
CA LEU A 74 -0.95 -20.72 32.19
C LEU A 74 -0.76 -19.85 30.95
N ASN A 75 -1.55 -18.77 30.82
CA ASN A 75 -1.40 -17.76 29.76
C ASN A 75 0.05 -17.25 29.72
N GLN A 76 0.59 -16.85 30.88
CA GLN A 76 1.93 -16.28 30.98
C GLN A 76 3.03 -17.32 30.72
N SER A 77 2.90 -18.54 31.26
CA SER A 77 3.91 -19.59 31.10
C SER A 77 3.96 -20.14 29.67
N CYS A 78 2.81 -20.33 29.03
CA CYS A 78 2.76 -20.77 27.63
C CYS A 78 3.18 -19.66 26.68
N PHE A 79 2.83 -18.39 26.97
CA PHE A 79 3.31 -17.26 26.18
C PHE A 79 4.84 -17.21 26.17
N MET A 80 5.48 -17.28 27.34
CA MET A 80 6.94 -17.32 27.44
C MET A 80 7.49 -18.55 26.67
N ASN A 81 7.05 -19.77 26.99
CA ASN A 81 7.66 -20.97 26.38
C ASN A 81 7.42 -21.16 24.88
N THR A 82 6.43 -20.51 24.28
CA THR A 82 6.17 -20.59 22.82
C THR A 82 6.81 -19.46 22.01
N THR A 83 7.20 -18.35 22.65
CA THR A 83 7.85 -17.21 21.98
C THR A 83 9.37 -17.29 21.97
N PHE A 84 9.97 -18.19 22.76
CA PHE A 84 11.41 -18.40 22.81
C PHE A 84 11.79 -19.74 22.16
N ASP A 85 12.67 -19.70 21.15
CA ASP A 85 13.24 -20.93 20.58
C ASP A 85 14.24 -21.50 21.60
N GLN A 86 13.90 -22.64 22.23
CA GLN A 86 14.85 -23.41 23.03
C GLN A 86 15.82 -24.14 22.10
N GLU A 87 16.67 -23.39 21.41
CA GLU A 87 17.78 -23.98 20.66
C GLU A 87 18.83 -24.45 21.67
N LYS A 88 18.69 -25.71 22.11
CA LYS A 88 19.64 -26.52 22.89
C LYS A 88 20.76 -25.72 23.61
N VAL A 89 20.42 -25.02 24.69
CA VAL A 89 21.39 -24.71 25.73
C VAL A 89 21.54 -25.98 26.57
N SER A 90 22.39 -26.88 26.10
CA SER A 90 22.87 -28.05 26.83
C SER A 90 24.31 -27.79 27.29
N GLU A 91 24.57 -26.61 27.85
CA GLU A 91 25.76 -26.38 28.67
C GLU A 91 25.30 -26.36 30.11
N ARG A 92 25.37 -27.54 30.70
CA ARG A 92 24.98 -27.85 32.07
C ARG A 92 25.88 -27.03 33.01
N ASP A 93 25.34 -25.95 33.58
CA ASP A 93 26.03 -25.20 34.62
C ASP A 93 25.95 -26.00 35.93
N PRO A 94 27.07 -26.47 36.52
CA PRO A 94 27.04 -27.34 37.70
C PRO A 94 26.54 -26.66 38.99
N ASN A 95 26.35 -25.34 39.00
CA ASN A 95 25.99 -24.56 40.19
C ASN A 95 24.64 -23.80 40.12
N GLY A 96 23.67 -24.31 39.36
CA GLY A 96 22.28 -24.25 39.82
C GLY A 96 21.54 -22.91 39.81
N SER A 97 21.79 -22.04 38.84
CA SER A 97 20.79 -21.04 38.43
C SER A 97 20.96 -20.66 36.95
N GLU A 98 20.49 -21.53 36.06
CA GLU A 98 20.38 -21.22 34.63
C GLU A 98 19.20 -20.25 34.42
N CYS A 99 19.49 -18.95 34.35
CA CYS A 99 18.59 -18.02 33.69
C CYS A 99 18.70 -18.28 32.18
N LEU A 100 17.71 -18.98 31.60
CA LEU A 100 17.60 -19.09 30.15
C LEU A 100 17.54 -17.67 29.55
N ASP A 101 18.56 -17.32 28.79
CA ASP A 101 18.63 -16.05 28.06
C ASP A 101 17.70 -16.15 26.85
N ALA A 102 16.42 -15.95 27.12
CA ALA A 102 15.34 -16.12 26.18
C ALA A 102 15.25 -14.84 25.33
N ARG A 103 15.69 -14.88 24.06
CA ARG A 103 15.55 -13.73 23.15
C ARG A 103 14.14 -13.67 22.56
N PRO A 104 13.38 -12.59 22.79
CA PRO A 104 12.00 -12.52 22.33
C PRO A 104 11.96 -12.51 20.79
N TYR A 105 11.52 -13.62 20.20
CA TYR A 105 11.49 -13.81 18.75
C TYR A 105 10.46 -12.90 18.05
N SER A 106 9.58 -12.25 18.83
CA SER A 106 8.38 -11.55 18.36
C SER A 106 8.59 -10.05 18.09
N GLU A 107 9.44 -9.37 18.86
CA GLU A 107 9.55 -7.91 18.80
C GLU A 107 10.32 -7.43 17.56
N GLU A 108 11.48 -8.02 17.26
CA GLU A 108 12.31 -7.62 16.12
C GLU A 108 11.57 -7.77 14.78
N GLY A 109 10.81 -8.86 14.62
CA GLY A 109 10.03 -9.12 13.40
C GLY A 109 8.87 -8.15 13.22
N THR A 110 8.21 -7.75 14.31
CA THR A 110 7.08 -6.81 14.25
C THR A 110 7.57 -5.40 13.93
N LEU A 111 8.66 -4.97 14.57
CA LEU A 111 9.30 -3.68 14.32
C LEU A 111 9.81 -3.57 12.86
N LEU A 112 10.43 -4.63 12.33
CA LEU A 112 10.85 -4.70 10.93
C LEU A 112 9.69 -4.52 9.95
N ILE A 113 8.54 -5.16 10.20
CA ILE A 113 7.33 -5.01 9.36
C ILE A 113 6.83 -3.55 9.41
N VAL A 114 6.78 -2.94 10.60
CA VAL A 114 6.35 -1.55 10.75
C VAL A 114 7.27 -0.60 9.96
N PHE A 115 8.59 -0.74 10.11
CA PHE A 115 9.56 0.08 9.36
C PHE A 115 9.46 -0.14 7.84
N LEU A 116 9.25 -1.38 7.40
CA LEU A 116 9.08 -1.69 5.98
C LEU A 116 7.81 -1.05 5.42
N VAL A 117 6.66 -1.20 6.09
CA VAL A 117 5.39 -0.62 5.64
C VAL A 117 5.46 0.90 5.64
N LEU A 118 6.08 1.50 6.66
CA LEU A 118 6.31 2.94 6.71
C LEU A 118 7.20 3.42 5.54
N GLY A 119 8.32 2.73 5.31
CA GLY A 119 9.23 3.03 4.20
C GLY A 119 8.54 2.93 2.84
N LEU A 120 7.77 1.86 2.59
CA LEU A 120 6.98 1.71 1.37
C LEU A 120 5.95 2.84 1.22
N THR A 121 5.26 3.21 2.30
CA THR A 121 4.27 4.29 2.30
C THR A 121 4.90 5.62 1.92
N VAL A 122 6.07 5.94 2.45
CA VAL A 122 6.84 7.15 2.10
C VAL A 122 7.23 7.13 0.63
N VAL A 123 7.72 6.01 0.10
CA VAL A 123 8.11 5.88 -1.31
C VAL A 123 6.89 6.08 -2.23
N PHE A 124 5.76 5.43 -1.94
CA PHE A 124 4.52 5.61 -2.70
C PHE A 124 4.06 7.06 -2.71
N TYR A 125 4.19 7.73 -1.57
CA TYR A 125 3.86 9.14 -1.49
C TYR A 125 4.79 10.02 -2.33
N ILE A 126 6.11 9.81 -2.26
CA ILE A 126 7.07 10.58 -3.07
C ILE A 126 6.72 10.44 -4.56
N ILE A 127 6.39 9.23 -5.03
CA ILE A 127 5.99 9.00 -6.42
C ILE A 127 4.70 9.76 -6.74
N ALA A 128 3.69 9.70 -5.86
CA ALA A 128 2.43 10.41 -6.04
C ALA A 128 2.64 11.94 -6.09
N TYR A 129 3.44 12.48 -5.18
CA TYR A 129 3.78 13.90 -5.11
C TYR A 129 4.53 14.37 -6.36
N MET A 130 5.56 13.62 -6.81
CA MET A 130 6.32 13.95 -8.02
C MET A 130 5.42 13.95 -9.25
N ARG A 131 4.49 12.99 -9.33
CA ARG A 131 3.48 12.93 -10.40
C ARG A 131 2.54 14.13 -10.35
N GLU A 132 2.00 14.45 -9.18
CA GLU A 132 1.10 15.59 -9.01
C GLU A 132 1.77 16.90 -9.38
N LYS A 133 2.97 17.18 -8.85
CA LYS A 133 3.75 18.38 -9.15
C LYS A 133 4.06 18.52 -10.65
N THR A 134 4.45 17.42 -11.30
CA THR A 134 4.77 17.43 -12.75
C THR A 134 3.57 17.85 -13.59
N VAL A 135 2.35 17.44 -13.21
CA VAL A 135 1.15 17.68 -14.00
C VAL A 135 0.44 18.97 -13.56
N SER A 136 0.38 19.28 -12.27
CA SER A 136 -0.36 20.43 -11.74
C SER A 136 0.21 21.76 -12.22
N GLU A 137 1.53 21.95 -12.17
CA GLU A 137 2.19 23.18 -12.65
C GLU A 137 1.95 23.43 -14.14
N TRP A 138 1.76 22.35 -14.90
CA TRP A 138 1.53 22.44 -16.33
C TRP A 138 0.07 22.74 -16.67
N VAL A 139 -0.87 22.04 -16.04
CA VAL A 139 -2.30 22.31 -16.22
C VAL A 139 -2.65 23.70 -15.69
N PHE A 140 -2.09 24.11 -14.55
CA PHE A 140 -2.33 25.44 -13.99
C PHE A 140 -1.91 26.55 -14.94
N ARG A 141 -0.74 26.42 -15.59
CA ARG A 141 -0.28 27.37 -16.60
C ARG A 141 -1.20 27.41 -17.82
N ALA A 142 -1.67 26.25 -18.27
CA ALA A 142 -2.56 26.14 -19.42
C ALA A 142 -3.97 26.68 -19.15
N VAL A 143 -4.51 26.47 -17.94
CA VAL A 143 -5.87 26.91 -17.56
C VAL A 143 -5.90 28.38 -17.16
N LYS A 144 -4.84 28.90 -16.53
CA LYS A 144 -4.77 30.31 -16.09
C LYS A 144 -4.30 31.25 -17.21
N GLY A 145 -3.63 30.75 -18.23
CA GLY A 145 -3.26 31.54 -19.39
C GLY A 145 -4.50 31.91 -20.20
N ASP A 146 -4.96 33.17 -20.10
CA ASP A 146 -6.18 33.70 -20.72
C ASP A 146 -6.20 33.70 -22.27
N THR A 147 -5.31 33.00 -22.97
CA THR A 147 -5.36 32.93 -24.43
C THR A 147 -5.01 31.55 -24.99
N VAL A 148 -5.89 31.05 -25.86
CA VAL A 148 -5.65 29.95 -26.81
C VAL A 148 -4.35 30.17 -27.60
N ARG A 149 -3.95 31.44 -27.82
CA ARG A 149 -2.65 31.78 -28.43
C ARG A 149 -1.45 31.31 -27.61
N CYS A 150 -1.47 31.45 -26.29
CA CYS A 150 -0.41 30.92 -25.44
C CYS A 150 -0.36 29.39 -25.49
N LEU A 151 -1.51 28.71 -25.60
CA LEU A 151 -1.57 27.26 -25.81
C LEU A 151 -0.90 26.86 -27.13
N ILE A 152 -1.21 27.55 -28.23
CA ILE A 152 -0.58 27.31 -29.55
C ILE A 152 0.94 27.46 -29.50
N VAL A 153 1.45 28.48 -28.79
CA VAL A 153 2.90 28.71 -28.62
C VAL A 153 3.53 27.69 -27.66
N GLN A 154 2.78 27.21 -26.68
CA GLN A 154 3.29 26.30 -25.64
C GLN A 154 3.24 24.82 -26.04
N PHE A 155 2.57 24.46 -27.14
CA PHE A 155 2.68 23.15 -27.80
C PHE A 155 4.08 22.98 -28.42
N ASN A 156 5.05 22.81 -27.53
CA ASN A 156 6.43 22.52 -27.85
C ASN A 156 6.58 21.00 -28.07
N LYS A 157 7.39 20.58 -29.04
CA LYS A 157 7.57 19.18 -29.48
C LYS A 157 8.18 18.23 -28.43
N SER A 158 8.23 18.60 -27.16
CA SER A 158 8.79 17.73 -26.14
C SER A 158 7.80 16.61 -25.83
N VAL A 159 8.28 15.37 -25.79
CA VAL A 159 7.52 14.18 -25.31
C VAL A 159 7.92 13.86 -23.86
N ARG A 160 8.73 14.74 -23.25
CA ARG A 160 9.44 14.45 -22.00
C ARG A 160 8.49 14.32 -20.82
N ARG A 161 7.41 15.11 -20.76
CA ARG A 161 6.52 15.09 -19.59
C ARG A 161 5.65 13.84 -19.59
N PHE A 162 5.14 13.45 -20.74
CA PHE A 162 4.40 12.20 -20.87
C PHE A 162 5.27 11.00 -20.49
N ILE A 163 6.53 10.96 -20.95
CA ILE A 163 7.47 9.88 -20.61
C ILE A 163 7.75 9.86 -19.11
N ILE A 164 8.01 11.00 -18.46
CA ILE A 164 8.19 11.08 -17.01
C ILE A 164 6.97 10.51 -16.27
N LEU A 165 5.76 10.84 -16.72
CA LEU A 165 4.53 10.31 -16.11
C LEU A 165 4.44 8.78 -16.23
N VAL A 166 4.77 8.23 -17.40
CA VAL A 166 4.79 6.76 -17.61
C VAL A 166 5.87 6.11 -16.74
N ILE A 167 7.07 6.70 -16.65
CA ILE A 167 8.14 6.20 -15.78
C ILE A 167 7.70 6.17 -14.32
N LEU A 168 7.03 7.22 -13.83
CA LEU A 168 6.50 7.26 -12.47
C LEU A 168 5.42 6.20 -12.23
N GLU A 169 4.55 5.93 -13.21
CA GLU A 169 3.55 4.86 -13.13
C GLU A 169 4.20 3.47 -13.11
N ILE A 170 5.23 3.24 -13.93
CA ILE A 170 6.03 2.00 -13.93
C ILE A 170 6.78 1.83 -12.61
N LEU A 171 7.42 2.89 -12.10
CA LEU A 171 8.12 2.87 -10.82
C LEU A 171 7.16 2.54 -9.67
N ASN A 172 5.95 3.12 -9.68
CA ASN A 172 4.90 2.79 -8.72
C ASN A 172 4.54 1.30 -8.75
N PHE A 173 4.41 0.73 -9.95
CA PHE A 173 4.12 -0.70 -10.12
C PHE A 173 5.27 -1.58 -9.60
N ILE A 174 6.53 -1.22 -9.91
CA ILE A 174 7.71 -1.96 -9.42
C ILE A 174 7.76 -1.94 -7.89
N VAL A 175 7.58 -0.77 -7.27
CA VAL A 175 7.56 -0.63 -5.80
C VAL A 175 6.44 -1.48 -5.18
N LEU A 176 5.26 -1.54 -5.81
CA LEU A 176 4.16 -2.39 -5.38
C LEU A 176 4.53 -3.88 -5.42
N ILE A 177 5.09 -4.36 -6.53
CA ILE A 177 5.49 -5.76 -6.66
C ILE A 177 6.61 -6.10 -5.68
N LEU A 178 7.68 -5.30 -5.63
CA LEU A 178 8.78 -5.52 -4.68
C LEU A 178 8.29 -5.51 -3.23
N GLY A 179 7.49 -4.51 -2.86
CA GLY A 179 6.89 -4.42 -1.53
C GLY A 179 6.04 -5.65 -1.20
N SER A 180 5.24 -6.13 -2.16
CA SER A 180 4.43 -7.34 -1.96
C SER A 180 5.25 -8.61 -1.81
N VAL A 181 6.34 -8.75 -2.57
CA VAL A 181 7.24 -9.91 -2.50
C VAL A 181 7.98 -9.91 -1.17
N ILE A 182 8.50 -8.77 -0.74
CA ILE A 182 9.17 -8.63 0.57
C ILE A 182 8.18 -8.94 1.70
N MET A 183 6.98 -8.37 1.66
CA MET A 183 5.93 -8.64 2.66
C MET A 183 5.51 -10.10 2.67
N TYR A 184 5.46 -10.77 1.51
CA TYR A 184 5.18 -12.20 1.43
C TYR A 184 6.29 -13.03 2.07
N PHE A 185 7.57 -12.74 1.79
CA PHE A 185 8.71 -13.43 2.41
C PHE A 185 8.77 -13.21 3.92
N ILE A 186 8.71 -11.95 4.35
CA ILE A 186 7.97 -11.46 5.52
C ILE A 186 7.15 -12.48 6.32
N ILE A 187 5.89 -12.52 5.91
CA ILE A 187 4.79 -13.27 6.52
C ILE A 187 5.03 -14.78 6.41
N MET A 188 5.53 -15.28 5.28
CA MET A 188 5.80 -16.71 5.09
C MET A 188 6.92 -17.21 5.99
N LYS A 189 8.01 -16.45 6.12
CA LYS A 189 9.10 -16.78 7.04
C LYS A 189 8.57 -16.80 8.48
N ARG A 190 7.72 -15.84 8.84
CA ARG A 190 7.04 -15.82 10.14
C ARG A 190 6.16 -17.07 10.34
N ASN A 191 5.34 -17.44 9.36
CA ASN A 191 4.45 -18.60 9.43
C ASN A 191 5.21 -19.94 9.44
N LEU A 192 6.34 -20.04 8.75
CA LEU A 192 7.19 -21.25 8.73
C LEU A 192 7.94 -21.43 10.04
N ILE A 193 8.39 -20.35 10.65
CA ILE A 193 9.14 -20.37 11.91
C ILE A 193 8.20 -20.51 13.12
N LEU A 194 6.99 -19.94 13.04
CA LEU A 194 5.93 -20.13 14.04
C LEU A 194 5.32 -21.54 14.03
N LYS A 195 5.82 -22.49 13.23
CA LYS A 195 5.42 -23.90 13.40
C LYS A 195 5.76 -24.30 14.82
N PRO A 196 4.76 -24.48 15.69
CA PRO A 196 5.07 -24.60 17.09
C PRO A 196 5.80 -25.93 17.30
N LYS A 197 6.94 -25.89 17.98
CA LYS A 197 7.63 -27.11 18.38
C LYS A 197 6.89 -27.71 19.58
N PRO A 198 6.79 -29.04 19.68
CA PRO A 198 6.31 -29.66 20.91
C PRO A 198 7.24 -29.24 22.06
N PHE A 199 6.66 -28.83 23.18
CA PHE A 199 7.43 -28.44 24.37
C PHE A 199 6.90 -29.16 25.60
N GLU A 200 7.80 -29.39 26.55
CA GLU A 200 7.51 -30.05 27.82
C GLU A 200 8.10 -29.20 28.95
N VAL A 201 7.26 -28.84 29.93
CA VAL A 201 7.65 -28.05 31.09
C VAL A 201 7.41 -28.90 32.33
N ASN A 202 8.48 -29.10 33.11
CA ASN A 202 8.41 -29.82 34.37
C ASN A 202 8.45 -28.81 35.52
N PHE A 203 7.39 -28.77 36.32
CA PHE A 203 7.34 -28.07 37.59
C PHE A 203 7.51 -29.07 38.74
N SER A 204 7.77 -28.57 39.94
CA SER A 204 7.99 -29.41 41.13
C SER A 204 6.81 -30.32 41.48
N SER A 205 5.57 -29.91 41.14
CA SER A 205 4.34 -30.65 41.44
C SER A 205 3.50 -31.04 40.22
N TRP A 206 3.88 -30.64 39.01
CA TRP A 206 3.10 -30.90 37.79
C TRP A 206 3.97 -30.91 36.52
N LYS A 207 3.50 -31.58 35.47
CA LYS A 207 4.12 -31.63 34.14
C LYS A 207 3.13 -31.13 33.09
N LEU A 208 3.61 -30.32 32.17
CA LEU A 208 2.84 -29.84 31.02
C LEU A 208 3.51 -30.30 29.73
N LYS A 209 2.79 -31.08 28.93
CA LYS A 209 3.26 -31.52 27.61
C LYS A 209 2.29 -31.00 26.55
N CYS A 210 2.75 -30.07 25.72
CA CYS A 210 1.94 -29.53 24.63
C CYS A 210 2.45 -30.04 23.28
N LYS A 211 1.53 -30.62 22.50
CA LYS A 211 1.80 -31.03 21.12
C LYS A 211 1.10 -30.07 20.15
N PRO A 212 1.80 -29.59 19.12
CA PRO A 212 1.20 -28.77 18.08
C PRO A 212 0.25 -29.61 17.22
N SER A 213 -0.98 -29.14 17.06
CA SER A 213 -1.93 -29.57 16.03
C SER A 213 -2.07 -28.45 14.99
N MET A 214 -2.72 -28.72 13.84
CA MET A 214 -2.75 -27.82 12.67
C MET A 214 -3.18 -26.37 12.99
N GLU A 215 -4.11 -26.19 13.93
CA GLU A 215 -4.65 -24.88 14.33
C GLU A 215 -4.79 -24.72 15.86
N THR A 216 -4.49 -25.77 16.63
CA THR A 216 -4.62 -25.83 18.10
C THR A 216 -3.41 -26.50 18.73
N PHE A 217 -3.22 -26.35 20.03
CA PHE A 217 -2.29 -27.16 20.81
C PHE A 217 -3.05 -28.13 21.69
N ASP A 218 -2.69 -29.40 21.61
CA ASP A 218 -3.14 -30.41 22.57
C ASP A 218 -2.19 -30.38 23.76
N CYS A 219 -2.62 -29.74 24.85
CA CYS A 219 -1.86 -29.67 26.09
C CYS A 219 -2.36 -30.71 27.07
N ILE A 220 -1.45 -31.57 27.52
CA ILE A 220 -1.67 -32.57 28.57
C ILE A 220 -1.03 -32.06 29.84
N PHE A 221 -1.86 -31.83 30.86
CA PHE A 221 -1.46 -31.49 32.21
C PHE A 221 -1.41 -32.76 33.05
N SER A 222 -0.33 -32.98 33.78
CA SER A 222 -0.20 -34.10 34.72
C SER A 222 0.14 -33.53 36.10
N THR A 223 -0.75 -33.68 37.07
CA THR A 223 -0.49 -33.27 38.46
C THR A 223 -0.12 -34.50 39.30
N TYR A 224 0.82 -34.32 40.24
CA TYR A 224 1.18 -35.33 41.22
C TYR A 224 0.45 -35.02 42.53
N ASP A 225 -0.49 -35.87 42.90
CA ASP A 225 -1.12 -35.78 44.23
C ASP A 225 -0.25 -36.46 45.29
N ALA A 226 -0.42 -36.08 46.57
CA ALA A 226 0.31 -36.67 47.70
C ALA A 226 0.11 -38.19 47.85
N SER A 227 -0.94 -38.71 47.21
CA SER A 227 -1.29 -40.12 47.08
C SER A 227 -0.51 -40.88 46.00
N ASN A 228 0.43 -40.23 45.30
CA ASN A 228 1.19 -40.78 44.17
C ASN A 228 0.33 -41.16 42.95
N VAL A 229 -0.93 -40.72 42.91
CA VAL A 229 -1.82 -40.90 41.76
C VAL A 229 -1.64 -39.71 40.81
N THR A 230 -1.24 -39.99 39.57
CA THR A 230 -1.16 -38.98 38.52
C THR A 230 -2.54 -38.70 37.95
N GLN A 231 -3.00 -37.45 38.06
CA GLN A 231 -4.22 -36.99 37.38
C GLN A 231 -3.83 -36.29 36.08
N CYS A 232 -4.41 -36.72 34.97
CA CYS A 232 -4.16 -36.15 33.65
C CYS A 232 -5.36 -35.33 33.18
N PHE A 233 -5.13 -34.08 32.77
CA PHE A 233 -6.14 -33.21 32.18
C PHE A 233 -5.74 -32.84 30.75
N TYR A 234 -6.73 -32.85 29.85
CA TYR A 234 -6.55 -32.47 28.45
C TYR A 234 -7.18 -31.10 28.26
N ALA A 235 -6.42 -30.14 27.75
CA ALA A 235 -6.96 -28.87 27.29
C ALA A 235 -6.50 -28.60 25.86
N GLU A 236 -7.46 -28.24 25.01
CA GLU A 236 -7.18 -27.75 23.66
C GLU A 236 -7.01 -26.24 23.73
N CYS A 237 -5.83 -25.75 23.31
CA CYS A 237 -5.53 -24.32 23.28
C CYS A 237 -5.62 -23.83 21.84
N ILE A 238 -6.60 -22.98 21.54
CA ILE A 238 -6.70 -22.33 20.23
C ILE A 238 -5.73 -21.15 20.21
N PHE A 239 -4.90 -21.03 19.18
CA PHE A 239 -4.00 -19.89 19.03
C PHE A 239 -4.72 -18.79 18.23
N PRO A 240 -5.31 -17.76 18.88
CA PRO A 240 -6.23 -16.83 18.20
C PRO A 240 -5.53 -16.06 17.07
N LYS A 241 -4.23 -15.80 17.27
CA LYS A 241 -3.33 -15.13 16.32
C LYS A 241 -3.19 -15.87 14.98
N ALA A 242 -3.30 -17.20 14.95
CA ALA A 242 -3.14 -17.96 13.72
C ALA A 242 -4.32 -17.74 12.76
N HIS A 243 -5.55 -17.70 13.28
CA HIS A 243 -6.74 -17.48 12.47
C HIS A 243 -6.83 -16.03 11.97
N SER A 244 -6.64 -15.04 12.86
CA SER A 244 -6.67 -13.62 12.48
C SER A 244 -5.54 -13.26 11.50
N ALA A 245 -4.31 -13.77 11.72
CA ALA A 245 -3.20 -13.55 10.79
C ALA A 245 -3.43 -14.19 9.42
N LYS A 246 -4.06 -15.37 9.35
CA LYS A 246 -4.43 -16.02 8.08
C LYS A 246 -5.44 -15.17 7.30
N MET A 247 -6.50 -14.69 7.95
CA MET A 247 -7.49 -13.82 7.33
C MET A 247 -6.88 -12.49 6.86
N PHE A 248 -6.02 -11.89 7.69
CA PHE A 248 -5.31 -10.66 7.35
C PHE A 248 -4.35 -10.84 6.16
N SER A 249 -3.63 -11.96 6.10
CA SER A 249 -2.75 -12.30 4.98
C SER A 249 -3.53 -12.46 3.66
N ILE A 250 -4.70 -13.12 3.69
CA ILE A 250 -5.59 -13.23 2.54
C ILE A 250 -6.06 -11.84 2.10
N PHE A 251 -6.46 -10.99 3.04
CA PHE A 251 -6.90 -9.62 2.75
C PHE A 251 -5.79 -8.79 2.08
N ILE A 252 -4.56 -8.81 2.60
CA ILE A 252 -3.41 -8.13 1.98
C ILE A 252 -3.18 -8.65 0.56
N HIS A 253 -3.25 -9.96 0.35
CA HIS A 253 -3.02 -10.54 -0.97
C HIS A 253 -4.06 -10.05 -1.98
N VAL A 254 -5.36 -10.15 -1.65
CA VAL A 254 -6.45 -9.65 -2.50
C VAL A 254 -6.29 -8.16 -2.79
N TRP A 255 -5.92 -7.37 -1.78
CA TRP A 255 -5.70 -5.94 -1.93
C TRP A 255 -4.56 -5.61 -2.88
N VAL A 256 -3.40 -6.26 -2.70
CA VAL A 256 -2.23 -6.08 -3.58
C VAL A 256 -2.57 -6.49 -5.01
N SER A 257 -3.29 -7.60 -5.21
CA SER A 257 -3.72 -8.05 -6.54
C SER A 257 -4.62 -7.01 -7.22
N PHE A 258 -5.55 -6.40 -6.48
CA PHE A 258 -6.39 -5.31 -6.98
C PHE A 258 -5.56 -4.09 -7.40
N GLN A 259 -4.61 -3.67 -6.56
CA GLN A 259 -3.70 -2.55 -6.83
C GLN A 259 -2.78 -2.82 -8.04
N ALA A 260 -2.33 -4.06 -8.19
CA ALA A 260 -1.52 -4.49 -9.33
C ALA A 260 -2.35 -4.44 -10.63
N GLY A 261 -3.58 -4.94 -10.60
CA GLY A 261 -4.51 -4.87 -11.74
C GLY A 261 -4.82 -3.43 -12.16
N ALA A 262 -5.07 -2.53 -11.20
CA ALA A 262 -5.27 -1.10 -11.47
C ALA A 262 -4.02 -0.44 -12.10
N SER A 263 -2.83 -0.74 -11.56
CA SER A 263 -1.56 -0.23 -12.08
C SER A 263 -1.28 -0.72 -13.50
N ILE A 264 -1.46 -2.01 -13.76
CA ILE A 264 -1.30 -2.61 -15.09
C ILE A 264 -2.27 -1.95 -16.07
N THR A 265 -3.54 -1.81 -15.71
CA THR A 265 -4.55 -1.18 -16.57
C THR A 265 -4.17 0.26 -16.92
N LEU A 266 -3.70 1.05 -15.94
CA LEU A 266 -3.25 2.42 -16.18
C LEU A 266 -2.06 2.46 -17.13
N VAL A 267 -1.00 1.67 -16.85
CA VAL A 267 0.20 1.61 -17.69
C VAL A 267 -0.15 1.14 -19.11
N SER A 268 -0.90 0.05 -19.25
CA SER A 268 -1.36 -0.47 -20.54
C SER A 268 -2.17 0.56 -21.32
N CYS A 269 -3.06 1.32 -20.65
CA CYS A 269 -3.80 2.40 -21.29
C CYS A 269 -2.87 3.52 -21.80
N ARG A 270 -1.84 3.89 -21.03
CA ARG A 270 -0.84 4.88 -21.46
C ARG A 270 0.01 4.38 -22.62
N MET A 271 0.45 3.13 -22.56
CA MET A 271 1.21 2.49 -23.65
C MET A 271 0.36 2.39 -24.92
N ALA A 272 -0.92 2.04 -24.81
CA ALA A 272 -1.83 2.03 -25.96
C ALA A 272 -1.98 3.43 -26.58
N CYS A 273 -2.04 4.48 -25.76
CA CYS A 273 -2.01 5.86 -26.24
C CYS A 273 -0.67 6.20 -26.91
N LEU A 274 0.47 5.73 -26.38
CA LEU A 274 1.80 5.88 -26.98
C LEU A 274 1.82 5.44 -28.43
N TYR A 275 1.36 4.21 -28.69
CA TYR A 275 1.49 3.60 -30.01
C TYR A 275 0.35 3.95 -30.98
N SER A 276 -0.85 4.27 -30.48
CA SER A 276 -2.04 4.41 -31.34
C SER A 276 -2.69 5.78 -31.24
N LEU A 277 -2.67 6.52 -32.35
CA LEU A 277 -3.46 7.75 -32.52
C LEU A 277 -4.97 7.50 -32.40
N ARG A 278 -5.45 6.32 -32.81
CA ARG A 278 -6.87 5.94 -32.68
C ARG A 278 -7.29 5.86 -31.22
N CYS A 279 -6.42 5.30 -30.36
CA CYS A 279 -6.66 5.25 -28.92
C CYS A 279 -6.71 6.66 -28.31
N ARG A 280 -5.81 7.55 -28.73
CA ARG A 280 -5.79 8.96 -28.30
C ARG A 280 -7.09 9.69 -28.65
N TYR A 281 -7.57 9.50 -29.89
CA TYR A 281 -8.82 10.06 -30.36
C TYR A 281 -10.01 9.52 -29.56
N MET A 282 -10.15 8.19 -29.46
CA MET A 282 -11.26 7.55 -28.74
C MET A 282 -11.33 8.01 -27.28
N TRP A 283 -10.18 8.08 -26.61
CA TRP A 283 -10.12 8.50 -25.21
C TRP A 283 -10.59 9.95 -25.00
N LEU A 284 -10.20 10.86 -25.90
CA LEU A 284 -10.61 12.25 -25.83
C LEU A 284 -12.08 12.43 -26.25
N TYR A 285 -12.52 11.70 -27.25
CA TYR A 285 -13.90 11.70 -27.74
C TYR A 285 -14.90 11.27 -26.66
N LEU A 286 -14.57 10.23 -25.88
CA LEU A 286 -15.41 9.77 -24.77
C LEU A 286 -15.65 10.84 -23.70
N LYS A 287 -14.73 11.80 -23.54
CA LYS A 287 -14.85 12.90 -22.58
C LYS A 287 -15.58 14.11 -23.15
N VAL A 288 -15.42 14.35 -24.45
CA VAL A 288 -15.91 15.56 -25.13
C VAL A 288 -16.90 15.17 -26.22
N ARG A 289 -17.87 14.32 -25.86
CA ARG A 289 -18.92 13.82 -26.76
C ARG A 289 -19.69 14.90 -27.54
N PRO A 290 -19.97 16.12 -27.02
CA PRO A 290 -20.67 17.14 -27.79
C PRO A 290 -19.80 17.83 -28.87
N SER A 291 -18.48 17.61 -28.90
CA SER A 291 -17.60 18.21 -29.91
C SER A 291 -17.81 17.59 -31.30
N ASN A 292 -17.62 18.40 -32.34
CA ASN A 292 -17.64 17.91 -33.71
C ASN A 292 -16.48 16.90 -33.91
N PRO A 293 -16.77 15.64 -34.29
CA PRO A 293 -15.77 14.58 -34.37
C PRO A 293 -14.65 14.89 -35.38
N SER A 294 -14.97 15.58 -36.48
CA SER A 294 -13.99 15.94 -37.50
C SER A 294 -12.96 16.96 -37.00
N TYR A 295 -13.38 17.93 -36.19
CA TYR A 295 -12.45 18.90 -35.58
C TYR A 295 -11.55 18.24 -34.54
N LEU A 296 -12.10 17.30 -33.77
CA LEU A 296 -11.34 16.57 -32.76
C LEU A 296 -10.30 15.65 -33.41
N GLU A 297 -10.68 14.89 -34.44
CA GLU A 297 -9.78 14.00 -35.18
C GLU A 297 -8.65 14.78 -35.87
N SER A 298 -8.98 15.91 -36.52
CA SER A 298 -7.97 16.78 -37.13
C SER A 298 -7.03 17.39 -36.11
N THR A 299 -7.52 17.74 -34.91
CA THR A 299 -6.67 18.25 -33.82
C THR A 299 -5.76 17.16 -33.28
N VAL A 300 -6.29 15.99 -32.93
CA VAL A 300 -5.50 14.88 -32.35
C VAL A 300 -4.44 14.36 -33.31
N SER A 301 -4.70 14.32 -34.61
CA SER A 301 -3.71 13.91 -35.61
C SER A 301 -2.54 14.88 -35.77
N LYS A 302 -2.70 16.15 -35.36
CA LYS A 302 -1.67 17.19 -35.39
C LYS A 302 -0.93 17.36 -34.06
N CYS A 303 -1.53 16.95 -32.95
CA CYS A 303 -0.96 17.07 -31.62
C CYS A 303 0.20 16.09 -31.38
N THR A 304 1.25 16.58 -30.73
CA THR A 304 2.26 15.70 -30.12
C THR A 304 1.70 15.03 -28.87
N MET A 305 2.51 14.22 -28.20
CA MET A 305 2.04 13.45 -27.06
C MET A 305 1.80 14.26 -25.79
N ASP A 306 2.68 15.22 -25.52
CA ASP A 306 2.46 16.15 -24.42
C ASP A 306 1.24 17.02 -24.76
N ASP A 307 1.08 17.47 -26.01
CA ASP A 307 -0.08 18.26 -26.44
C ASP A 307 -1.40 17.51 -26.20
N TRP A 308 -1.46 16.24 -26.62
CA TRP A 308 -2.62 15.39 -26.38
C TRP A 308 -2.91 15.18 -24.89
N LEU A 309 -1.86 14.96 -24.08
CA LEU A 309 -2.03 14.80 -22.63
C LEU A 309 -2.58 16.10 -22.02
N LEU A 310 -2.11 17.26 -22.46
CA LEU A 310 -2.61 18.56 -22.00
C LEU A 310 -4.08 18.75 -22.36
N LEU A 311 -4.45 18.50 -23.62
CA LEU A 311 -5.83 18.56 -24.09
C LEU A 311 -6.73 17.63 -23.26
N ASN A 312 -6.27 16.40 -23.00
CA ASN A 312 -6.99 15.43 -22.20
C ASN A 312 -7.16 15.87 -20.72
N LEU A 313 -6.21 16.64 -20.19
CA LEU A 313 -6.31 17.24 -18.85
C LEU A 313 -7.21 18.47 -18.85
N MET A 314 -7.13 19.33 -19.87
CA MET A 314 -8.03 20.48 -20.01
C MET A 314 -9.49 20.04 -20.18
N ALA A 315 -9.75 18.98 -20.94
CA ALA A 315 -11.07 18.38 -21.09
C ALA A 315 -11.68 17.92 -19.75
N ASN A 316 -10.84 17.57 -18.76
CA ASN A 316 -11.31 17.23 -17.40
C ASN A 316 -11.58 18.45 -16.51
N ASN A 317 -11.07 19.62 -16.89
CA ASN A 317 -11.05 20.83 -16.05
C ASN A 317 -11.93 21.97 -16.56
N MET A 318 -12.28 21.93 -17.85
CA MET A 318 -13.12 22.93 -18.51
C MET A 318 -14.53 22.39 -18.72
N LYS A 319 -15.50 23.28 -18.87
CA LYS A 319 -16.83 22.86 -19.34
C LYS A 319 -16.71 22.34 -20.77
N PRO A 320 -17.54 21.36 -21.18
CA PRO A 320 -17.49 20.82 -22.53
C PRO A 320 -17.59 21.90 -23.63
N ASP A 321 -18.45 22.92 -23.43
CA ASP A 321 -18.65 24.00 -24.40
C ASP A 321 -17.40 24.88 -24.55
N ASP A 322 -16.79 25.28 -23.44
CA ASP A 322 -15.55 26.06 -23.41
C ASP A 322 -14.41 25.27 -24.09
N PHE A 323 -14.32 23.97 -23.81
CA PHE A 323 -13.33 23.11 -24.43
C PHE A 323 -13.55 22.97 -25.95
N CYS A 324 -14.80 22.87 -26.40
CA CYS A 324 -15.12 22.84 -27.83
C CYS A 324 -14.70 24.13 -28.54
N ALA A 325 -14.88 25.29 -27.90
CA ALA A 325 -14.41 26.56 -28.43
C ALA A 325 -12.87 26.58 -28.56
N VAL A 326 -12.16 26.11 -27.53
CA VAL A 326 -10.68 26.00 -27.55
C VAL A 326 -10.19 25.10 -28.70
N ILE A 327 -10.82 23.95 -28.93
CA ILE A 327 -10.46 23.03 -30.03
C ILE A 327 -10.70 23.70 -31.40
N LYS A 328 -11.82 24.41 -31.56
CA LYS A 328 -12.14 25.12 -32.80
C LYS A 328 -11.12 26.23 -33.08
N ASP A 329 -10.82 27.05 -32.08
CA ASP A 329 -9.86 28.15 -32.18
C ASP A 329 -8.44 27.64 -32.43
N PHE A 330 -8.07 26.52 -31.80
CA PHE A 330 -6.79 25.84 -32.06
C PHE A 330 -6.67 25.41 -33.52
N LEU A 331 -7.70 24.78 -34.08
CA LEU A 331 -7.67 24.32 -35.47
C LEU A 331 -7.57 25.49 -36.46
N ILE A 332 -8.33 26.56 -36.23
CA ILE A 332 -8.31 27.78 -37.05
C ILE A 332 -6.92 28.45 -36.96
N GLY A 333 -6.39 28.60 -35.75
CA GLY A 333 -5.06 29.16 -35.51
C GLY A 333 -3.97 28.35 -36.21
N TRP A 334 -4.05 27.03 -36.18
CA TRP A 334 -3.12 26.14 -36.87
C TRP A 334 -3.18 26.25 -38.39
N THR A 335 -4.37 26.39 -38.98
CA THR A 335 -4.50 26.58 -40.43
C THR A 335 -3.89 27.91 -40.87
N LEU A 336 -4.12 28.99 -40.10
CA LEU A 336 -3.61 30.32 -40.41
C LEU A 336 -2.08 30.43 -40.30
N THR A 337 -1.45 29.75 -39.34
CA THR A 337 0.02 29.76 -39.21
C THR A 337 0.69 28.99 -40.35
N LYS A 338 0.08 27.90 -40.82
CA LYS A 338 0.61 27.11 -41.93
C LYS A 338 0.56 27.88 -43.26
N ASP A 339 -0.57 28.54 -43.53
CA ASP A 339 -0.80 29.20 -44.82
C ASP A 339 0.00 30.50 -44.97
N ASN A 340 0.32 31.18 -43.87
CA ASN A 340 1.08 32.43 -43.89
C ASN A 340 2.61 32.24 -43.91
N GLY A 341 3.12 31.00 -43.85
CA GLY A 341 4.58 30.74 -43.78
C GLY A 341 5.29 31.36 -42.57
N MET A 342 4.54 31.99 -41.67
CA MET A 342 5.05 32.54 -40.41
C MET A 342 5.30 31.36 -39.48
N LEU A 343 6.54 30.87 -39.51
CA LEU A 343 7.11 30.19 -38.35
C LEU A 343 6.79 31.04 -37.13
N PRO A 344 6.13 30.48 -36.09
CA PRO A 344 5.90 31.22 -34.88
C PRO A 344 7.26 31.69 -34.38
N ILE A 345 7.45 33.00 -34.35
CA ILE A 345 8.61 33.65 -33.73
C ILE A 345 8.53 33.22 -32.26
N LEU A 346 9.45 32.33 -31.89
CA LEU A 346 9.65 31.79 -30.55
C LEU A 346 10.14 32.87 -29.60
#